data_AF-A0A4Q6C2B7-F1
#
_entry.id   AF-A0A4Q6C2B7-F1
#
_cell.length_a   1.000
_cell.length_b   1.000
_cell.length_c   1.000
_cell.angle_alpha   90.00
_cell.angle_beta   90.00
_cell.angle_gamma   90.00
#
_symmetry.space_group_name_H-M   'P 1'
#
loop_
_entity.id
_entity.type
_entity.pdbx_description
1 polymer ?
#
loop_
_entity_poly.entity_id
_entity_poly.type
_entity_poly.pdbx_seq_one_letter_code
_entity_poly.pdbx_strand_id
1 'polypeptide(L)' 'AQYLRELAYAFHTWYHATPVLVEDPATRDARLVLATAARQVLANGLELLGVSAPEKM' A
#
# COMPACT_ATOMS: atom_id res chain seq x y z
N ALA A 1 -1.98 7.33 -14.87
CA ALA A 1 -3.04 7.08 -13.86
C ALA A 1 -3.44 5.60 -13.74
N GLN A 2 -3.65 4.87 -14.85
CA GLN A 2 -4.12 3.47 -14.82
C GLN A 2 -3.33 2.55 -13.86
N TYR A 3 -2.00 2.57 -13.92
CA TYR A 3 -1.15 1.77 -13.03
C TYR A 3 -1.42 2.00 -11.54
N LEU A 4 -1.54 3.27 -11.11
CA LEU A 4 -1.80 3.57 -9.69
C LEU A 4 -3.18 3.09 -9.25
N ARG A 5 -4.16 3.13 -10.16
CA ARG A 5 -5.51 2.60 -9.90
C ARG A 5 -5.48 1.08 -9.72
N GLU A 6 -4.77 0.37 -10.59
CA GLU A 6 -4.61 -1.09 -10.51
C GLU A 6 -3.82 -1.49 -9.25
N LEU A 7 -2.73 -0.77 -8.93
CA LEU A 7 -1.96 -0.99 -7.71
C LEU A 7 -2.81 -0.78 -6.45
N ALA A 8 -3.56 0.32 -6.39
CA ALA A 8 -4.45 0.61 -5.27
C ALA A 8 -5.52 -0.48 -5.11
N TYR A 9 -6.11 -0.96 -6.21
CA TYR A 9 -7.09 -2.05 -6.19
C TYR A 9 -6.49 -3.38 -5.71
N ALA A 10 -5.32 -3.74 -6.23
CA ALA A 10 -4.61 -4.94 -5.82
C ALA A 10 -4.22 -4.89 -4.33
N PHE A 11 -3.71 -3.75 -3.87
CA PHE A 11 -3.37 -3.54 -2.47
C PHE A 11 -4.60 -3.61 -1.56
N HIS A 12 -5.71 -2.95 -1.93
CA HIS A 12 -6.96 -3.00 -1.19
C HIS A 12 -7.49 -4.44 -1.05
N THR A 13 -7.49 -5.19 -2.15
CA THR A 13 -7.92 -6.60 -2.17
C THR A 13 -7.04 -7.45 -1.27
N TRP A 14 -5.72 -7.29 -1.37
CA TRP A 14 -4.76 -8.01 -0.54
C TRP A 14 -4.93 -7.70 0.95
N TYR A 15 -5.03 -6.42 1.31
CA TYR A 15 -5.17 -5.97 2.70
C TYR A 15 -6.46 -6.50 3.34
N HIS A 16 -7.57 -6.52 2.60
CA HIS A 16 -8.83 -7.09 3.08
C HIS A 16 -8.73 -8.60 3.32
N ALA A 17 -8.03 -9.33 2.45
CA ALA A 17 -7.90 -10.78 2.55
C ALA A 17 -6.81 -11.24 3.54
N THR A 18 -5.87 -10.37 3.91
CA THR A 18 -4.64 -10.75 4.63
C THR A 18 -4.47 -9.97 5.93
N PRO A 19 -4.66 -10.60 7.11
CA PRO A 19 -4.34 -9.96 8.39
C PRO A 19 -2.86 -9.59 8.47
N VAL A 20 -2.54 -8.30 8.64
CA VAL A 20 -1.15 -7.83 8.69
C VAL A 20 -0.54 -7.98 10.09
N LEU A 21 -1.30 -7.63 11.13
CA LEU A 21 -0.86 -7.68 12.52
C LEU A 21 -1.10 -9.09 13.09
N VAL A 22 -0.15 -9.98 12.85
CA VAL A 22 -0.15 -11.37 13.35
C VAL A 22 0.95 -11.58 14.39
N GLU A 23 0.84 -12.67 15.16
CA GLU A 23 1.78 -12.99 16.24
C GLU A 23 3.17 -13.32 15.72
N ASP A 24 3.27 -14.05 14.59
CA ASP A 24 4.57 -14.40 13.99
C ASP A 24 5.30 -13.14 13.48
N PRO A 25 6.44 -12.76 14.08
CA PRO A 25 7.13 -11.52 13.74
C PRO A 25 7.63 -11.50 12.29
N ALA A 26 8.15 -12.63 11.79
CA ALA A 26 8.69 -12.70 10.43
C ALA A 26 7.60 -12.42 9.38
N THR A 27 6.43 -13.06 9.53
CA THR A 27 5.28 -12.85 8.66
C THR A 27 4.73 -11.43 8.79
N ARG A 28 4.56 -10.92 10.01
CA ARG A 28 4.07 -9.55 10.25
C ARG A 28 4.98 -8.53 9.59
N ASP A 29 6.29 -8.63 9.82
CA ASP A 29 7.26 -7.64 9.35
C ASP A 29 7.36 -7.67 7.81
N ALA A 30 7.31 -8.85 7.19
CA ALA A 30 7.24 -8.97 5.73
C ALA A 30 5.99 -8.30 5.14
N ARG A 31 4.83 -8.46 5.78
CA ARG A 31 3.57 -7.83 5.34
C ARG A 31 3.59 -6.31 5.54
N LEU A 32 4.19 -5.83 6.63
CA LEU A 32 4.40 -4.40 6.85
C LEU A 32 5.30 -3.80 5.78
N VAL A 33 6.40 -4.45 5.43
CA VAL A 33 7.30 -3.99 4.35
C VAL A 33 6.55 -3.89 3.03
N LEU A 34 5.73 -4.88 2.67
CA LEU A 34 4.89 -4.84 1.46
C LEU A 34 3.93 -3.64 1.48
N ALA A 35 3.26 -3.41 2.61
CA ALA A 35 2.33 -2.28 2.76
C ALA A 35 3.04 -0.92 2.65
N THR A 36 4.19 -0.78 3.28
CA THR A 36 5.00 0.45 3.19
C THR A 36 5.52 0.68 1.77
N ALA A 37 5.93 -0.37 1.07
CA ALA A 37 6.37 -0.27 -0.33
C ALA A 37 5.22 0.18 -1.25
N ALA A 38 4.03 -0.43 -1.11
CA ALA A 38 2.85 -0.02 -1.87
C ALA A 38 2.48 1.46 -1.60
N ARG A 39 2.51 1.90 -0.33
CA ARG A 39 2.33 3.30 0.06
C ARG A 39 3.33 4.22 -0.64
N GLN A 40 4.62 3.86 -0.66
CA GLN A 40 5.65 4.69 -1.29
C GLN A 40 5.41 4.84 -2.79
N VAL A 41 5.09 3.75 -3.49
CA VAL A 41 4.81 3.79 -4.94
C VAL A 41 3.58 4.64 -5.24
N LEU A 42 2.52 4.52 -4.43
CA LEU A 42 1.32 5.35 -4.57
C LEU A 42 1.63 6.83 -4.34
N ALA A 43 2.39 7.16 -3.29
CA ALA A 43 2.79 8.54 -3.00
C ALA A 43 3.61 9.14 -4.15
N ASN A 44 4.66 8.44 -4.60
CA ASN A 44 5.48 8.89 -5.73
C ASN A 44 4.64 9.08 -7.00
N GLY A 45 3.74 8.14 -7.29
CA GLY A 45 2.89 8.19 -8.46
C GLY A 45 1.89 9.35 -8.42
N LEU A 46 1.27 9.61 -7.27
CA LEU A 46 0.34 10.73 -7.09
C LEU A 46 1.08 12.07 -7.19
N GLU A 47 2.28 12.17 -6.62
CA GLU A 47 3.14 13.35 -6.74
C GLU A 47 3.49 13.66 -8.20
N LEU A 48 3.86 12.64 -8.99
CA LEU A 48 4.09 12.80 -10.44
C LEU A 48 2.86 13.28 -11.22
N LEU A 49 1.66 13.05 -10.69
CA LEU A 49 0.40 13.52 -11.27
C LEU A 49 -0.04 14.89 -10.71
N GLY A 50 0.74 15.50 -9.81
CA GLY A 50 0.39 16.75 -9.14
C GLY A 50 -0.75 16.62 -8.13
N VAL A 51 -0.97 15.41 -7.59
CA VAL A 51 -2.03 15.10 -6.62
C VAL A 51 -1.42 14.84 -5.24
N SER A 52 -2.01 15.39 -4.19
CA SER A 52 -1.57 15.13 -2.81
C SER A 52 -1.87 13.70 -2.37
N ALA A 53 -0.93 13.07 -1.66
CA ALA A 53 -1.11 11.77 -1.00
C ALA A 53 -1.22 11.97 0.53
N PRO A 54 -2.42 12.17 1.09
CA PRO A 54 -2.59 12.49 2.51
C PRO A 54 -2.27 11.29 3.42
N GLU A 55 -1.68 11.56 4.59
CA GLU A 55 -1.38 10.51 5.58
C GLU A 55 -2.61 9.99 6.33
N LYS A 56 -3.67 10.81 6.38
CA LYS A 56 -4.99 10.50 6.94
C LYS A 56 -6.04 11.15 6.07
N MET A 57 -7.11 10.41 5.77
CA MET A 57 -8.31 10.95 5.11
C MET A 57 -9.34 11.40 6.15
#